data_AF-A0A959L2V7-F1
#
_entry.id   AF-A0A959L2V7-F1
#
_cell.length_a   1.000
_cell.length_b   1.000
_cell.length_c   1.000
_cell.angle_alpha   90.00
_cell.angle_beta   90.00
_cell.angle_gamma   90.00
#
_symmetry.space_group_name_H-M   'P 1'
#
loop_
_entity.id
_entity.type
_entity.pdbx_description
1 polymer ?
#
loop_
_entity_poly.entity_id
_entity_poly.type
_entity_poly.pdbx_seq_one_letter_code
_entity_poly.pdbx_strand_id
1 'polypeptide(L)'
;IDLPSVDQIDARFNTVAMVGPSDTIRSADLAKLDAFLDRGGHFFLAFDRVNGDLQTAAGSAIDLGLVTWLANKGIVVDDSFITDASCGNVTVQQRNGFLTFNNQVSFPYLPLIKKFPDHPITKGLEQVIFEFASPVRFLGDSSLRFTPLVTSSEKSGSVKVPTYFDIQKQWTNADFPQQNIPIAALVEGNFGQAPGKLIVVSDGSFPVSGQRGQNPDNVSLMVNSIDWLSDDTGLIELRTKGVSSRPIEDLEDGRRSFLKYLNFLLPIILILVYGFLRSQRSKNVRLRRMQERWV
;
A
#
# COMPACT_ATOMS: atom_id res chain seq x y z
N ILE A 1 1.99 19.78 -20.03
CA ILE A 1 1.27 21.01 -20.41
C ILE A 1 1.52 22.01 -19.31
N ASP A 2 2.04 23.20 -19.61
CA ASP A 2 2.20 24.25 -18.61
C ASP A 2 0.86 24.97 -18.45
N LEU A 3 0.07 24.58 -17.44
CA LEU A 3 -1.30 25.08 -17.21
C LEU A 3 -1.38 26.62 -17.14
N PRO A 4 -0.46 27.32 -16.44
CA PRO A 4 -0.37 28.78 -16.46
C PRO A 4 -0.29 29.42 -17.85
N SER A 5 0.34 28.75 -18.82
CA SER A 5 0.63 29.31 -20.15
C SER A 5 -0.49 29.12 -21.18
N VAL A 6 -1.52 28.34 -20.85
CA VAL A 6 -2.61 27.99 -21.77
C VAL A 6 -3.95 28.42 -21.20
N ASP A 7 -4.85 28.89 -22.07
CA ASP A 7 -6.22 29.24 -21.66
C ASP A 7 -7.07 28.00 -21.39
N GLN A 8 -6.87 26.94 -22.19
CA GLN A 8 -7.56 25.67 -22.08
C GLN A 8 -6.65 24.51 -22.48
N ILE A 9 -6.92 23.34 -21.91
CA ILE A 9 -6.31 22.09 -22.38
C ILE A 9 -6.89 21.78 -23.77
N ASP A 10 -6.03 21.45 -24.73
CA ASP A 10 -6.45 21.11 -26.10
C ASP A 10 -7.29 19.82 -26.12
N ALA A 11 -8.30 19.75 -26.99
CA ALA A 11 -9.17 18.60 -27.16
C ALA A 11 -8.45 17.37 -27.76
N ARG A 12 -7.26 17.55 -28.35
CA ARG A 12 -6.44 16.42 -28.85
C ARG A 12 -5.90 15.50 -27.76
N PHE A 13 -5.91 15.94 -26.50
CA PHE A 13 -5.43 15.15 -25.37
C PHE A 13 -6.61 14.44 -24.71
N ASN A 14 -6.56 13.11 -24.64
CA ASN A 14 -7.57 12.31 -23.93
C ASN A 14 -7.24 12.19 -22.43
N THR A 15 -5.95 12.16 -22.11
CA THR A 15 -5.43 11.96 -20.75
C THR A 15 -4.44 13.06 -20.38
N VAL A 16 -4.57 13.61 -19.18
CA VAL A 16 -3.60 14.52 -18.56
C VAL A 16 -3.06 13.86 -17.30
N ALA A 17 -1.75 13.97 -17.07
CA ALA A 17 -1.10 13.51 -15.86
C ALA A 17 -0.43 14.68 -15.13
N MET A 18 -0.64 14.75 -13.82
CA MET A 18 0.02 15.65 -12.89
C MET A 18 0.70 14.83 -11.81
N VAL A 19 2.01 14.95 -11.70
CA VAL A 19 2.83 14.10 -10.84
C VAL A 19 3.72 15.00 -9.99
N GLY A 20 3.61 14.86 -8.67
CA GLY A 20 4.44 15.56 -7.69
C GLY A 20 4.44 17.09 -7.83
N PRO A 21 3.27 17.77 -7.89
CA PRO A 21 3.26 19.23 -7.85
C PRO A 21 3.91 19.72 -6.55
N SER A 22 4.90 20.61 -6.66
CA SER A 22 5.64 21.15 -5.52
C SER A 22 5.12 22.49 -5.02
N ASP A 23 4.33 23.18 -5.83
CA ASP A 23 3.76 24.50 -5.54
C ASP A 23 2.23 24.46 -5.56
N THR A 24 1.62 25.41 -4.86
CA THR A 24 0.17 25.57 -4.82
C THR A 24 -0.39 25.86 -6.22
N ILE A 25 -1.38 25.07 -6.62
CA ILE A 25 -2.06 25.23 -7.90
C ILE A 25 -3.16 26.26 -7.76
N ARG A 26 -3.17 27.24 -8.65
CA ARG A 26 -4.16 28.33 -8.62
C ARG A 26 -5.53 27.79 -9.02
N SER A 27 -6.58 28.35 -8.41
CA SER A 27 -7.97 28.01 -8.75
C SER A 27 -8.30 28.20 -10.23
N ALA A 28 -7.72 29.21 -10.89
CA ALA A 28 -7.86 29.43 -12.33
C ALA A 28 -7.29 28.28 -13.18
N ASP A 29 -6.21 27.63 -12.73
CA ASP A 29 -5.63 26.49 -13.42
C ASP A 29 -6.40 25.19 -13.13
N LEU A 30 -6.95 25.05 -11.92
CA LEU A 30 -7.86 23.96 -11.55
C LEU A 30 -9.18 24.02 -12.35
N ALA A 31 -9.70 25.21 -12.63
CA ALA A 31 -10.88 25.39 -13.48
C ALA A 31 -10.67 24.89 -14.92
N LYS A 32 -9.43 24.93 -15.42
CA LYS A 32 -9.08 24.34 -16.73
C LYS A 32 -9.12 22.81 -16.70
N LEU A 33 -8.74 22.21 -15.57
CA LEU A 33 -8.86 20.76 -15.34
C LEU A 33 -10.32 20.35 -15.17
N ASP A 34 -11.15 21.17 -14.52
CA ASP A 34 -12.59 20.95 -14.46
C ASP A 34 -13.21 20.92 -15.86
N ALA A 35 -12.96 21.95 -16.67
CA ALA A 35 -13.46 21.99 -18.05
C ALA A 35 -12.93 20.83 -18.92
N PHE A 36 -11.80 20.24 -18.56
CA PHE A 36 -11.25 19.05 -19.22
C PHE A 36 -11.96 17.76 -18.77
N LEU A 37 -12.20 17.59 -17.48
CA LEU A 37 -12.97 16.45 -16.95
C LEU A 37 -14.45 16.50 -17.38
N ASP A 38 -15.05 17.70 -17.41
CA ASP A 38 -16.46 17.91 -17.77
C ASP A 38 -16.80 17.41 -19.18
N ARG A 39 -15.84 17.51 -20.10
CA ARG A 39 -15.96 17.03 -21.49
C ARG A 39 -15.52 15.57 -21.68
N GLY A 40 -15.28 14.84 -20.59
CA GLY A 40 -14.94 13.41 -20.60
C GLY A 40 -13.44 13.11 -20.65
N GLY A 41 -12.59 14.12 -20.38
CA GLY A 41 -11.15 13.90 -20.25
C GLY A 41 -10.80 12.99 -19.06
N HIS A 42 -9.62 12.38 -19.12
CA HIS A 42 -9.11 11.50 -18.09
C HIS A 42 -7.93 12.13 -17.36
N PHE A 43 -7.90 12.06 -16.03
CA PHE A 43 -6.87 12.73 -15.24
C PHE A 43 -6.17 11.76 -14.28
N PHE A 44 -4.84 11.74 -14.35
CA PHE A 44 -3.99 11.08 -13.38
C PHE A 44 -3.38 12.12 -12.46
N LEU A 45 -3.61 12.00 -11.16
CA LEU A 45 -3.10 12.90 -10.13
C LEU A 45 -2.30 12.12 -9.09
N ALA A 46 -1.03 12.43 -8.95
CA ALA A 46 -0.20 12.00 -7.84
C ALA A 46 0.32 13.24 -7.10
N PHE A 47 -0.03 13.39 -5.82
CA PHE A 47 0.35 14.55 -5.02
C PHE A 47 0.49 14.22 -3.54
N ASP A 48 1.30 15.03 -2.85
CA ASP A 48 1.54 14.89 -1.42
C ASP A 48 0.56 15.76 -0.62
N ARG A 49 -0.13 15.14 0.34
CA ARG A 49 -0.99 15.83 1.31
C ARG A 49 -0.26 16.17 2.61
N VAL A 50 0.83 15.46 2.88
CA VAL A 50 1.68 15.57 4.06
C VAL A 50 3.14 15.52 3.65
N ASN A 51 4.00 16.21 4.39
CA ASN A 51 5.45 16.19 4.21
C ASN A 51 6.10 15.57 5.45
N GLY A 52 6.98 14.59 5.24
CA GLY A 52 7.82 14.02 6.28
C GLY A 52 9.28 14.45 6.13
N ASP A 53 9.79 15.19 7.11
CA ASP A 53 11.21 15.53 7.18
C ASP A 53 11.93 14.61 8.17
N LEU A 54 12.78 13.71 7.64
CA LEU A 54 13.57 12.79 8.45
C LEU A 54 14.76 13.46 9.17
N GLN A 55 15.19 14.66 8.75
CA GLN A 55 16.25 15.39 9.43
C GLN A 55 15.76 15.97 10.75
N THR A 56 14.55 16.54 10.74
CA THR A 56 13.89 17.06 11.94
C THR A 56 12.98 16.02 12.61
N ALA A 57 12.82 14.84 11.99
CA ALA A 57 11.91 13.79 12.41
C ALA A 57 10.49 14.32 12.66
N ALA A 58 10.00 15.20 11.78
CA ALA A 58 8.73 15.87 11.92
C ALA A 58 7.88 15.72 10.66
N GLY A 59 6.56 15.68 10.86
CA GLY A 59 5.57 15.59 9.82
C GLY A 59 4.57 16.73 9.87
N SER A 60 4.26 17.33 8.72
CA SER A 60 3.33 18.44 8.57
C SER A 60 2.37 18.25 7.40
N ALA A 61 1.26 18.98 7.39
CA ALA A 61 0.35 19.02 6.23
C ALA A 61 0.90 19.96 5.15
N ILE A 62 0.68 19.60 3.88
CA ILE A 62 0.84 20.48 2.73
C ILE A 62 -0.54 20.75 2.14
N ASP A 63 -0.78 21.99 1.72
CA ASP A 63 -1.95 22.34 0.90
C ASP A 63 -1.49 22.90 -0.45
N LEU A 64 -1.77 22.14 -1.50
CA LEU A 64 -1.44 22.49 -2.89
C LEU A 64 -2.64 23.08 -3.63
N GLY A 65 -3.72 23.45 -2.93
CA GLY A 65 -4.97 23.93 -3.53
C GLY A 65 -5.87 22.80 -4.07
N LEU A 66 -5.39 21.55 -4.01
CA LEU A 66 -6.08 20.35 -4.51
C LEU A 66 -7.13 19.81 -3.53
N VAL A 67 -7.00 20.08 -2.24
CA VAL A 67 -7.84 19.48 -1.20
C VAL A 67 -9.31 19.81 -1.40
N THR A 68 -9.62 21.11 -1.51
CA THR A 68 -11.00 21.58 -1.75
C THR A 68 -11.52 21.15 -3.12
N TRP A 69 -10.63 21.15 -4.12
CA TRP A 69 -10.99 20.77 -5.49
C TRP A 69 -11.40 19.29 -5.61
N LEU A 70 -10.64 18.39 -4.97
CA LEU A 70 -10.98 16.97 -4.86
C LEU A 70 -12.24 16.74 -4.02
N ALA A 71 -12.40 17.48 -2.91
CA ALA A 71 -13.55 17.35 -2.03
C ALA A 71 -14.87 17.67 -2.76
N ASN A 72 -14.87 18.65 -3.66
CA ASN A 72 -16.03 18.96 -4.51
C ASN A 72 -16.41 17.81 -5.46
N LYS A 73 -15.49 16.87 -5.71
CA LYS A 73 -15.72 15.64 -6.50
C LYS A 73 -15.95 14.41 -5.61
N GLY A 74 -16.17 14.62 -4.31
CA GLY A 74 -16.39 13.56 -3.34
C GLY A 74 -15.11 12.81 -2.92
N ILE A 75 -13.93 13.27 -3.33
CA ILE A 75 -12.65 12.62 -2.98
C ILE A 75 -11.99 13.42 -1.85
N VAL A 76 -11.68 12.76 -0.75
CA VAL A 76 -11.02 13.38 0.40
C VAL A 76 -9.69 12.70 0.64
N VAL A 77 -8.60 13.48 0.65
CA VAL A 77 -7.27 13.02 1.06
C VAL A 77 -6.96 13.62 2.43
N ASP A 78 -6.84 12.75 3.44
CA ASP A 78 -6.71 13.17 4.84
C ASP A 78 -5.32 13.75 5.13
N ASP A 79 -5.26 14.71 6.06
CA ASP A 79 -4.02 15.29 6.59
C ASP A 79 -3.37 14.37 7.63
N SER A 80 -3.17 13.12 7.26
CA SER A 80 -2.56 12.11 8.11
C SER A 80 -1.61 11.24 7.32
N PHE A 81 -0.59 10.71 7.99
CA PHE A 81 0.25 9.68 7.42
C PHE A 81 -0.38 8.31 7.63
N ILE A 82 -0.30 7.45 6.62
CA ILE A 82 -0.56 6.03 6.77
C ILE A 82 0.64 5.39 7.45
N THR A 83 0.38 4.62 8.50
CA THR A 83 1.35 3.74 9.15
C THR A 83 1.00 2.29 8.84
N ASP A 84 1.97 1.49 8.43
CA ASP A 84 1.76 0.09 8.08
C ASP A 84 2.79 -0.82 8.74
N ALA A 85 2.35 -1.98 9.25
CA ALA A 85 3.26 -3.00 9.75
C ALA A 85 4.11 -3.60 8.62
N SER A 86 3.54 -3.71 7.41
CA SER A 86 4.24 -4.06 6.16
C SER A 86 4.86 -2.79 5.59
N CYS A 87 6.09 -2.47 5.99
CA CYS A 87 6.74 -1.22 5.63
C CYS A 87 8.20 -1.38 5.18
N GLY A 88 8.70 -0.32 4.56
CA GLY A 88 10.11 -0.12 4.29
C GLY A 88 10.93 0.18 5.54
N ASN A 89 12.25 0.28 5.37
CA ASN A 89 13.17 0.56 6.45
C ASN A 89 14.00 1.81 6.15
N VAL A 90 14.31 2.60 7.17
CA VAL A 90 15.22 3.75 7.07
C VAL A 90 16.57 3.44 7.70
N THR A 91 17.64 4.01 7.15
CA THR A 91 18.99 3.86 7.71
C THR A 91 19.27 5.04 8.65
N VAL A 92 19.45 4.76 9.94
CA VAL A 92 19.86 5.75 10.94
C VAL A 92 21.32 5.55 11.31
N GLN A 93 22.07 6.65 11.40
CA GLN A 93 23.44 6.64 11.89
C GLN A 93 23.43 6.70 13.42
N GLN A 94 23.89 5.63 14.06
CA GLN A 94 24.03 5.56 15.50
C GLN A 94 25.52 5.64 15.86
N ARG A 95 25.88 6.63 16.68
CA ARG A 95 27.25 6.83 17.13
C ARG A 95 27.47 6.13 18.46
N ASN A 96 28.18 5.00 18.45
CA ASN A 96 28.62 4.32 19.67
C ASN A 96 30.08 4.65 19.95
N GLY A 97 30.31 5.71 20.73
CA GLY A 97 31.65 6.20 21.06
C GLY A 97 32.35 6.82 19.84
N PHE A 98 33.49 6.27 19.45
CA PHE A 98 34.28 6.74 18.30
C PHE A 98 33.84 6.14 16.95
N LEU A 99 32.96 5.13 16.95
CA LEU A 99 32.50 4.45 15.75
C LEU A 99 31.04 4.79 15.45
N THR A 100 30.75 5.08 14.18
CA THR A 100 29.39 5.27 13.67
C THR A 100 28.93 3.98 13.00
N PHE A 101 27.77 3.48 13.42
CA PHE A 101 27.11 2.31 12.84
C PHE A 101 25.87 2.77 12.08
N ASN A 102 25.66 2.19 10.91
CA ASN A 102 24.42 2.35 10.16
C ASN A 102 23.47 1.24 10.61
N ASN A 103 22.40 1.60 11.30
CA ASN A 103 21.37 0.66 11.70
C ASN A 103 20.13 0.87 10.84
N GLN A 104 19.53 -0.22 10.36
CA GLN A 104 18.33 -0.16 9.51
C GLN A 104 17.11 -0.48 10.36
N VAL A 105 16.21 0.49 10.49
CA VAL A 105 15.01 0.38 11.34
C VAL A 105 13.76 0.42 10.48
N SER A 106 12.79 -0.45 10.75
CA SER A 106 11.49 -0.44 10.08
C SER A 106 10.76 0.87 10.35
N PHE A 107 10.24 1.48 9.30
CA PHE A 107 9.64 2.80 9.34
C PHE A 107 8.22 2.72 8.77
N PRO A 108 7.20 2.58 9.63
CA PRO A 108 5.81 2.34 9.21
C PRO A 108 5.19 3.38 8.28
N TYR A 109 5.77 4.58 8.24
CA TYR A 109 5.38 5.67 7.34
C TYR A 109 5.76 5.43 5.87
N LEU A 110 6.38 4.29 5.56
CA LEU A 110 6.70 3.83 4.21
C LEU A 110 5.97 2.52 3.87
N PRO A 111 4.64 2.53 3.67
CA PRO A 111 3.91 1.30 3.37
C PRO A 111 4.47 0.57 2.15
N LEU A 112 4.72 -0.72 2.32
CA LEU A 112 5.18 -1.62 1.26
C LEU A 112 4.06 -2.60 0.95
N ILE A 113 3.40 -2.35 -0.19
CA ILE A 113 2.16 -3.02 -0.59
C ILE A 113 2.50 -4.12 -1.58
N LYS A 114 2.03 -5.34 -1.28
CA LYS A 114 2.21 -6.54 -2.14
C LYS A 114 0.90 -7.19 -2.55
N LYS A 115 -0.20 -6.81 -1.88
CA LYS A 115 -1.54 -7.31 -2.16
C LYS A 115 -2.28 -6.23 -2.92
N PHE A 116 -2.77 -6.57 -4.11
CA PHE A 116 -3.53 -5.67 -4.96
C PHE A 116 -4.90 -6.25 -5.27
N PRO A 117 -5.92 -5.40 -5.43
CA PRO A 117 -7.17 -5.78 -6.07
C PRO A 117 -6.92 -6.31 -7.48
N ASP A 118 -7.81 -7.20 -7.95
CA ASP A 118 -7.79 -7.68 -9.33
C ASP A 118 -8.24 -6.54 -10.27
N HIS A 119 -7.26 -5.82 -10.82
CA HIS A 119 -7.48 -4.71 -11.73
C HIS A 119 -6.38 -4.69 -12.81
N PRO A 120 -6.68 -4.30 -14.06
CA PRO A 120 -5.64 -4.22 -15.09
C PRO A 120 -4.48 -3.28 -14.75
N ILE A 121 -4.76 -2.21 -14.00
CA ILE A 121 -3.75 -1.25 -13.52
C ILE A 121 -2.71 -1.93 -12.61
N THR A 122 -3.15 -2.84 -11.74
CA THR A 122 -2.31 -3.49 -10.72
C THR A 122 -1.74 -4.81 -11.18
N LYS A 123 -2.10 -5.27 -12.39
CA LYS A 123 -1.69 -6.56 -12.91
C LYS A 123 -0.18 -6.58 -13.17
N GLY A 124 0.49 -7.60 -12.64
CA GLY A 124 1.92 -7.82 -12.81
C GLY A 124 2.81 -7.03 -11.84
N LEU A 125 2.23 -6.21 -10.97
CA LEU A 125 2.96 -5.58 -9.87
C LEU A 125 3.26 -6.63 -8.79
N GLU A 126 4.49 -6.62 -8.28
CA GLU A 126 4.91 -7.47 -7.16
C GLU A 126 4.89 -6.69 -5.85
N GLN A 127 5.45 -5.47 -5.86
CA GLN A 127 5.49 -4.59 -4.71
C GLN A 127 5.58 -3.10 -5.08
N VAL A 128 4.66 -2.28 -4.56
CA VAL A 128 4.76 -0.81 -4.62
C VAL A 128 5.06 -0.28 -3.24
N ILE A 129 5.93 0.72 -3.18
CA ILE A 129 6.28 1.41 -1.93
C ILE A 129 5.81 2.86 -2.03
N PHE A 130 5.19 3.37 -0.98
CA PHE A 130 4.78 4.76 -0.90
C PHE A 130 5.52 5.44 0.24
N GLU A 131 6.00 6.66 0.01
CA GLU A 131 6.64 7.46 1.04
C GLU A 131 5.64 8.48 1.56
N PHE A 132 5.34 8.43 2.85
CA PHE A 132 4.47 9.41 3.50
C PHE A 132 3.06 9.52 2.88
N ALA A 133 2.50 8.40 2.41
CA ALA A 133 1.14 8.36 1.86
C ALA A 133 0.06 8.80 2.86
N SER A 134 -1.02 9.35 2.34
CA SER A 134 -2.20 9.76 3.10
C SER A 134 -3.45 8.94 2.76
N PRO A 135 -4.37 8.72 3.71
CA PRO A 135 -5.63 8.04 3.44
C PRO A 135 -6.47 8.76 2.38
N VAL A 136 -6.91 8.02 1.37
CA VAL A 136 -7.87 8.47 0.36
C VAL A 136 -9.24 7.89 0.70
N ARG A 137 -10.24 8.76 0.84
CA ARG A 137 -11.62 8.41 1.14
C ARG A 137 -12.55 8.96 0.08
N PHE A 138 -13.70 8.31 -0.06
CA PHE A 138 -14.77 8.77 -0.93
C PHE A 138 -16.00 9.09 -0.09
N LEU A 139 -16.45 10.34 -0.18
CA LEU A 139 -17.65 10.88 0.45
C LEU A 139 -18.67 11.37 -0.60
N GLY A 140 -18.44 11.08 -1.89
CA GLY A 140 -19.34 11.45 -2.96
C GLY A 140 -20.62 10.61 -2.99
N ASP A 141 -21.50 10.93 -3.94
CA ASP A 141 -22.78 10.24 -4.13
C ASP A 141 -22.68 9.01 -5.05
N SER A 142 -23.83 8.41 -5.39
CA SER A 142 -23.92 7.23 -6.25
C SER A 142 -23.56 7.48 -7.73
N SER A 143 -23.32 8.73 -8.15
CA SER A 143 -23.02 9.05 -9.56
C SER A 143 -21.57 8.73 -9.95
N LEU A 144 -20.68 8.61 -8.96
CA LEU A 144 -19.29 8.24 -9.14
C LEU A 144 -19.01 6.88 -8.50
N ARG A 145 -18.22 6.07 -9.19
CA ARG A 145 -17.74 4.78 -8.74
C ARG A 145 -16.32 4.94 -8.21
N PHE A 146 -16.13 4.66 -6.92
CA PHE A 146 -14.82 4.63 -6.28
C PHE A 146 -14.28 3.20 -6.22
N THR A 147 -13.13 2.96 -6.84
CA THR A 147 -12.42 1.68 -6.85
C THR A 147 -11.04 1.87 -6.24
N PRO A 148 -10.78 1.35 -5.02
CA PRO A 148 -9.43 1.33 -4.47
C PRO A 148 -8.50 0.54 -5.40
N LEU A 149 -7.36 1.14 -5.78
CA LEU A 149 -6.32 0.49 -6.60
C LEU A 149 -5.19 -0.05 -5.71
N VAL A 150 -4.85 0.69 -4.67
CA VAL A 150 -3.81 0.33 -3.70
C VAL A 150 -4.35 0.60 -2.31
N THR A 151 -4.25 -0.39 -1.43
CA THR A 151 -4.62 -0.28 -0.03
C THR A 151 -3.44 -0.69 0.84
N SER A 152 -3.37 -0.13 2.05
CA SER A 152 -2.48 -0.61 3.11
C SER A 152 -2.78 -2.06 3.49
N SER A 153 -1.92 -2.66 4.31
CA SER A 153 -2.12 -4.02 4.81
C SER A 153 -3.27 -4.11 5.82
N GLU A 154 -3.61 -5.35 6.18
CA GLU A 154 -4.56 -5.67 7.25
C GLU A 154 -4.10 -5.18 8.64
N LYS A 155 -2.84 -4.78 8.78
CA LYS A 155 -2.27 -4.19 9.98
C LYS A 155 -1.71 -2.81 9.65
N SER A 156 -2.60 -1.83 9.63
CA SER A 156 -2.28 -0.45 9.34
C SER A 156 -2.90 0.53 10.34
N GLY A 157 -2.57 1.81 10.22
CA GLY A 157 -3.03 2.89 11.04
C GLY A 157 -2.91 4.22 10.31
N SER A 158 -3.41 5.27 10.93
CA SER A 158 -3.29 6.64 10.44
C SER A 158 -2.88 7.55 11.58
N VAL A 159 -1.89 8.41 11.35
CA VAL A 159 -1.38 9.37 12.34
C VAL A 159 -1.57 10.78 11.78
N LYS A 160 -2.42 11.58 12.43
CA LYS A 160 -2.74 12.95 12.02
C LYS A 160 -1.56 13.90 12.26
N VAL A 161 -1.40 14.87 11.38
CA VAL A 161 -0.37 15.92 11.49
C VAL A 161 -0.86 17.10 12.36
N PRO A 162 0.05 17.89 12.97
CA PRO A 162 1.50 17.68 13.03
C PRO A 162 1.88 16.50 13.93
N THR A 163 2.96 15.81 13.58
CA THR A 163 3.46 14.68 14.38
C THR A 163 4.99 14.62 14.34
N TYR A 164 5.59 13.92 15.30
CA TYR A 164 7.02 13.63 15.33
C TYR A 164 7.25 12.14 15.12
N PHE A 165 8.25 11.81 14.32
CA PHE A 165 8.66 10.45 14.01
C PHE A 165 9.59 9.94 15.09
N ASP A 166 9.08 9.10 15.99
CA ASP A 166 9.92 8.33 16.89
C ASP A 166 10.52 7.13 16.15
N ILE A 167 11.72 7.32 15.60
CA ILE A 167 12.45 6.28 14.86
C ILE A 167 12.93 5.15 15.79
N GLN A 168 12.99 5.38 17.11
CA GLN A 168 13.40 4.37 18.08
C GLN A 168 12.22 3.59 18.67
N LYS A 169 10.98 4.00 18.35
CA LYS A 169 9.76 3.34 18.81
C LYS A 169 9.75 1.86 18.43
N GLN A 170 9.48 1.03 19.42
CA GLN A 170 9.19 -0.39 19.21
C GLN A 170 7.71 -0.54 18.83
N TRP A 171 7.45 -0.79 17.56
CA TRP A 171 6.10 -0.93 17.04
C TRP A 171 5.50 -2.30 17.40
N THR A 172 4.24 -2.28 17.82
CA THR A 172 3.47 -3.47 18.17
C THR A 172 2.21 -3.55 17.31
N ASN A 173 1.54 -4.71 17.30
CA ASN A 173 0.27 -4.86 16.58
C ASN A 173 -0.81 -3.89 17.07
N ALA A 174 -0.75 -3.42 18.32
CA ALA A 174 -1.71 -2.46 18.87
C ALA A 174 -1.59 -1.07 18.26
N ASP A 175 -0.43 -0.74 17.67
CA ASP A 175 -0.19 0.52 16.96
C ASP A 175 -0.85 0.56 15.58
N PHE A 176 -1.37 -0.57 15.10
CA PHE A 176 -1.97 -0.75 13.78
C PHE A 176 -3.42 -1.25 13.89
N PRO A 177 -4.36 -0.42 14.39
CA PRO A 177 -5.74 -0.82 14.66
C PRO A 177 -6.65 -0.83 13.42
N GLN A 178 -6.18 -0.36 12.27
CA GLN A 178 -6.93 -0.23 11.02
C GLN A 178 -6.45 -1.25 9.99
N GLN A 179 -7.20 -1.36 8.88
CA GLN A 179 -6.93 -2.33 7.82
C GLN A 179 -7.32 -1.75 6.46
N ASN A 180 -6.56 -2.11 5.41
CA ASN A 180 -6.89 -1.84 4.01
C ASN A 180 -7.27 -0.38 3.71
N ILE A 181 -6.53 0.57 4.29
CA ILE A 181 -6.69 2.01 4.08
C ILE A 181 -6.30 2.33 2.63
N PRO A 182 -7.18 2.94 1.81
CA PRO A 182 -6.84 3.28 0.43
C PRO A 182 -5.75 4.36 0.35
N ILE A 183 -4.73 4.08 -0.47
CA ILE A 183 -3.60 4.98 -0.81
C ILE A 183 -3.81 5.57 -2.21
N ALA A 184 -4.28 4.73 -3.13
CA ALA A 184 -4.60 5.12 -4.49
C ALA A 184 -5.98 4.60 -4.89
N ALA A 185 -6.72 5.39 -5.65
CA ALA A 185 -8.06 5.03 -6.10
C ALA A 185 -8.37 5.56 -7.49
N LEU A 186 -9.17 4.78 -8.21
CA LEU A 186 -9.81 5.15 -9.47
C LEU A 186 -11.23 5.62 -9.17
N VAL A 187 -11.59 6.78 -9.69
CA VAL A 187 -12.93 7.36 -9.62
C VAL A 187 -13.45 7.53 -11.03
N GLU A 188 -14.55 6.85 -11.33
CA GLU A 188 -15.17 6.85 -12.66
C GLU A 188 -16.60 7.34 -12.57
N GLY A 189 -17.04 8.11 -13.55
CA GLY A 189 -18.43 8.56 -13.61
C GLY A 189 -18.54 9.91 -14.26
N ASN A 190 -19.70 10.54 -14.09
CA ASN A 190 -19.95 11.82 -14.70
C ASN A 190 -19.44 12.95 -13.80
N PHE A 191 -18.33 13.58 -14.21
CA PHE A 191 -17.81 14.77 -13.54
C PHE A 191 -18.50 16.06 -13.99
N GLY A 192 -19.25 16.02 -15.09
CA GLY A 192 -19.94 17.17 -15.68
C GLY A 192 -20.94 16.74 -16.77
N GLN A 193 -20.55 16.85 -18.05
CA GLN A 193 -21.42 16.48 -19.18
C GLN A 193 -21.15 15.09 -19.72
N ALA A 194 -19.93 14.58 -19.59
CA ALA A 194 -19.51 13.29 -20.11
C ALA A 194 -18.79 12.45 -19.03
N PRO A 195 -18.83 11.11 -19.14
CA PRO A 195 -18.11 10.25 -18.22
C PRO A 195 -16.60 10.46 -18.36
N GLY A 196 -15.94 10.70 -17.24
CA GLY A 196 -14.49 10.80 -17.14
C GLY A 196 -13.94 9.75 -16.19
N LYS A 197 -12.61 9.71 -16.09
CA LYS A 197 -11.88 8.84 -15.18
C LYS A 197 -10.82 9.68 -14.47
N LEU A 198 -10.73 9.54 -13.16
CA LEU A 198 -9.78 10.23 -12.31
C LEU A 198 -9.05 9.20 -11.45
N ILE A 199 -7.73 9.11 -11.56
CA ILE A 199 -6.90 8.33 -10.63
C ILE A 199 -6.22 9.31 -9.69
N VAL A 200 -6.34 9.05 -8.39
CA VAL A 200 -5.67 9.83 -7.34
C VAL A 200 -4.72 8.91 -6.58
N VAL A 201 -3.47 9.34 -6.43
CA VAL A 201 -2.42 8.70 -5.64
C VAL A 201 -1.93 9.72 -4.59
N SER A 202 -1.94 9.33 -3.33
CA SER A 202 -1.63 10.21 -2.19
C SER A 202 -0.12 10.38 -1.89
N ASP A 203 0.73 10.08 -2.86
CA ASP A 203 2.18 10.27 -2.81
C ASP A 203 2.56 10.78 -4.20
N GLY A 204 3.07 12.00 -4.27
CA GLY A 204 3.42 12.66 -5.54
C GLY A 204 4.76 12.20 -6.10
N SER A 205 5.64 11.71 -5.23
CA SER A 205 7.03 11.36 -5.53
C SER A 205 7.22 9.88 -5.90
N PHE A 206 6.19 9.05 -5.66
CA PHE A 206 6.23 7.61 -5.82
C PHE A 206 6.86 7.08 -7.13
N PRO A 207 6.69 7.68 -8.33
CA PRO A 207 7.16 7.06 -9.57
C PRO A 207 8.57 7.53 -9.99
N VAL A 208 9.04 8.68 -9.50
CA VAL A 208 10.22 9.37 -10.03
C VAL A 208 11.40 9.40 -9.05
N SER A 209 11.14 9.51 -7.75
CA SER A 209 12.19 9.54 -6.74
C SER A 209 11.57 9.65 -5.35
N GLY A 210 11.33 8.51 -4.71
CA GLY A 210 11.32 8.51 -3.26
C GLY A 210 12.73 8.80 -2.72
N GLN A 211 12.85 9.20 -1.46
CA GLN A 211 14.12 9.27 -0.72
C GLN A 211 14.94 7.98 -0.82
N ARG A 212 14.31 6.86 -1.23
CA ARG A 212 14.92 5.53 -1.37
C ARG A 212 15.24 5.12 -2.81
N GLY A 213 15.05 6.00 -3.79
CA GLY A 213 15.31 5.73 -5.21
C GLY A 213 14.09 5.18 -5.96
N GLN A 214 14.27 4.90 -7.25
CA GLN A 214 13.17 4.48 -8.13
C GLN A 214 12.82 3.00 -7.93
N ASN A 215 11.56 2.71 -7.62
CA ASN A 215 11.02 1.35 -7.66
C ASN A 215 10.38 1.09 -9.05
N PRO A 216 10.83 0.08 -9.80
CA PRO A 216 10.25 -0.26 -11.13
C PRO A 216 8.74 -0.52 -11.11
N ASP A 217 8.21 -1.08 -10.02
CA ASP A 217 6.77 -1.36 -9.90
C ASP A 217 5.98 -0.09 -9.63
N ASN A 218 6.56 0.92 -8.98
CA ASN A 218 5.94 2.24 -8.84
C ASN A 218 5.80 2.90 -10.22
N VAL A 219 6.85 2.83 -11.05
CA VAL A 219 6.81 3.32 -12.44
C VAL A 219 5.75 2.55 -13.22
N SER A 220 5.71 1.22 -13.09
CA SER A 220 4.76 0.37 -13.77
C SER A 220 3.32 0.67 -13.36
N LEU A 221 3.06 0.95 -12.07
CA LEU A 221 1.74 1.38 -11.59
C LEU A 221 1.30 2.69 -12.26
N MET A 222 2.20 3.68 -12.37
CA MET A 222 1.90 4.94 -13.06
C MET A 222 1.63 4.72 -14.54
N VAL A 223 2.48 3.95 -15.23
CA VAL A 223 2.32 3.66 -16.66
C VAL A 223 1.01 2.91 -16.92
N ASN A 224 0.73 1.85 -16.17
CA ASN A 224 -0.52 1.09 -16.28
C ASN A 224 -1.75 1.97 -15.99
N SER A 225 -1.62 2.93 -15.07
CA SER A 225 -2.70 3.89 -14.77
C SER A 225 -2.96 4.82 -15.95
N ILE A 226 -1.91 5.39 -16.55
CA ILE A 226 -2.03 6.27 -17.72
C ILE A 226 -2.54 5.49 -18.95
N ASP A 227 -2.06 4.27 -19.16
CA ASP A 227 -2.51 3.38 -20.23
C ASP A 227 -4.00 3.05 -20.05
N TRP A 228 -4.44 2.71 -18.84
CA TRP A 228 -5.85 2.46 -18.53
C TRP A 228 -6.75 3.69 -18.75
N LEU A 229 -6.26 4.87 -18.38
CA LEU A 229 -6.97 6.12 -18.61
C LEU A 229 -7.04 6.45 -20.10
N SER A 230 -6.05 6.06 -20.90
CA SER A 230 -6.00 6.35 -22.33
C SER A 230 -6.62 5.26 -23.21
N ASP A 231 -7.06 4.14 -22.62
CA ASP A 231 -7.67 3.03 -23.36
C ASP A 231 -9.17 3.27 -23.60
N ASP A 232 -9.48 3.67 -24.83
CA ASP A 232 -10.84 3.86 -25.33
C ASP A 232 -11.48 2.55 -25.83
N THR A 233 -10.72 1.45 -25.93
CA THR A 233 -11.13 0.21 -26.60
C THR A 233 -11.57 -0.91 -25.65
N GLY A 234 -11.27 -0.80 -24.36
CA GLY A 234 -11.51 -1.86 -23.36
C GLY A 234 -10.67 -3.13 -23.58
N LEU A 235 -9.68 -3.07 -24.49
CA LEU A 235 -8.79 -4.20 -24.78
C LEU A 235 -7.93 -4.57 -23.56
N ILE A 236 -7.65 -3.60 -22.69
CA ILE A 236 -6.91 -3.85 -21.45
C ILE A 236 -7.68 -4.79 -20.50
N GLU A 237 -9.02 -4.74 -20.46
CA GLU A 237 -9.83 -5.68 -19.65
C GLU A 237 -9.76 -7.12 -20.19
N LEU A 238 -9.69 -7.29 -21.50
CA LEU A 238 -9.64 -8.62 -22.12
C LEU A 238 -8.28 -9.32 -21.89
N ARG A 239 -7.21 -8.54 -21.67
CA ARG A 239 -5.88 -9.06 -21.33
C ARG A 239 -5.81 -9.62 -19.89
N THR A 240 -6.70 -9.21 -18.98
CA THR A 240 -6.59 -9.61 -17.57
C THR A 240 -7.15 -11.01 -17.28
N LYS A 241 -8.23 -11.40 -17.96
CA LYS A 241 -8.98 -12.66 -17.73
C LYS A 241 -8.19 -13.98 -17.80
N GLY A 242 -6.96 -13.97 -18.32
CA GLY A 242 -6.13 -15.18 -18.48
C GLY A 242 -4.99 -15.39 -17.48
N VAL A 243 -4.71 -14.47 -16.56
CA VAL A 243 -3.56 -14.58 -15.63
C VAL A 243 -4.03 -14.36 -14.21
N SER A 244 -4.38 -15.44 -13.53
CA SER A 244 -4.48 -15.45 -12.07
C SER A 244 -3.04 -15.47 -11.52
N SER A 245 -2.54 -14.33 -11.08
CA SER A 245 -1.42 -14.35 -10.14
C SER A 245 -1.96 -14.94 -8.84
N ARG A 246 -1.25 -15.91 -8.30
CA ARG A 246 -1.46 -16.38 -6.92
C ARG A 246 -0.30 -15.81 -6.11
N PRO A 247 -0.44 -14.60 -5.53
CA PRO A 247 0.56 -14.08 -4.62
C PRO A 247 0.81 -15.09 -3.50
N ILE A 248 2.06 -15.22 -3.07
CA ILE A 248 2.37 -15.99 -1.87
C ILE A 248 1.75 -15.24 -0.70
N GLU A 249 0.74 -15.84 -0.06
CA GLU A 249 0.10 -15.25 1.11
C GLU A 249 1.13 -15.11 2.24
N ASP A 250 1.42 -13.88 2.66
CA ASP A 250 2.10 -13.64 3.92
C ASP A 250 1.21 -14.18 5.05
N LEU A 251 1.64 -15.29 5.66
CA LEU A 251 0.88 -16.01 6.68
C LEU A 251 0.63 -15.11 7.89
N GLU A 252 -0.63 -15.05 8.33
CA GLU A 252 -1.05 -14.40 9.57
C GLU A 252 -0.15 -14.84 10.74
N ASP A 253 0.34 -13.89 11.55
CA ASP A 253 1.36 -14.16 12.57
C ASP A 253 0.99 -15.29 13.54
N GLY A 254 -0.30 -15.43 13.86
CA GLY A 254 -0.81 -16.53 14.67
C GLY A 254 -0.67 -17.89 13.98
N ARG A 255 -1.00 -17.97 12.69
CA ARG A 255 -0.82 -19.18 11.88
C ARG A 255 0.65 -19.52 11.68
N ARG A 256 1.50 -18.50 11.46
CA ARG A 256 2.95 -18.67 11.36
C ARG A 256 3.54 -19.21 12.66
N SER A 257 3.10 -18.69 13.82
CA SER A 257 3.54 -19.16 15.13
C SER A 257 3.08 -20.60 15.40
N PHE A 258 1.81 -20.91 15.13
CA PHE A 258 1.28 -22.27 15.24
C PHE A 258 2.04 -23.27 14.35
N LEU A 259 2.29 -22.92 13.08
CA LEU A 259 3.03 -23.78 12.16
C LEU A 259 4.48 -24.00 12.60
N LYS A 260 5.13 -22.97 13.17
CA LYS A 260 6.47 -23.12 13.78
C LYS A 260 6.45 -24.09 14.95
N TYR A 261 5.52 -23.92 15.90
CA TYR A 261 5.41 -24.81 17.06
C TYR A 261 5.02 -26.23 16.67
N LEU A 262 4.11 -26.40 15.71
CA LEU A 262 3.72 -27.71 15.20
C LEU A 262 4.92 -28.43 14.59
N ASN A 263 5.67 -27.79 13.68
CA ASN A 263 6.87 -28.40 13.08
C ASN A 263 7.96 -28.72 14.11
N PHE A 264 8.09 -27.93 15.17
CA PHE A 264 9.08 -28.18 16.22
C PHE A 264 8.66 -29.29 17.20
N LEU A 265 7.39 -29.30 17.63
CA LEU A 265 6.90 -30.23 18.65
C LEU A 265 6.50 -31.59 18.09
N LEU A 266 6.02 -31.65 16.85
CA LEU A 266 5.53 -32.89 16.24
C LEU A 266 6.60 -34.00 16.19
N PRO A 267 7.87 -33.76 15.79
CA PRO A 267 8.92 -34.77 15.83
C PRO A 267 9.21 -35.28 17.26
N ILE A 268 9.21 -34.38 18.24
CA ILE A 268 9.49 -34.72 19.65
C ILE A 268 8.38 -35.61 20.20
N ILE A 269 7.12 -35.23 19.95
CA ILE A 269 5.94 -36.01 20.37
C ILE A 269 5.96 -37.40 19.73
N LEU A 270 6.30 -37.51 18.44
CA LEU A 270 6.40 -38.80 17.75
C LEU A 270 7.44 -39.72 18.39
N ILE A 271 8.61 -39.20 18.78
CA ILE A 271 9.66 -39.97 19.47
C ILE A 271 9.17 -40.43 20.85
N LEU A 272 8.53 -39.55 21.63
CA LEU A 272 8.00 -39.88 22.95
C LEU A 272 6.90 -40.95 22.87
N VAL A 273 5.97 -40.82 21.92
CA VAL A 273 4.91 -41.81 21.68
C VAL A 273 5.51 -43.14 21.25
N TYR A 274 6.47 -43.15 20.33
CA TYR A 274 7.16 -44.37 19.92
C TYR A 274 7.89 -45.03 21.10
N GLY A 275 8.62 -44.23 21.91
CA GLY A 275 9.30 -44.70 23.11
C GLY A 275 8.34 -45.30 24.14
N PHE A 276 7.19 -44.65 24.36
CA PHE A 276 6.16 -45.14 25.27
C PHE A 276 5.53 -46.44 24.79
N LEU A 277 5.15 -46.52 23.51
CA LEU A 277 4.60 -47.74 22.90
C LEU A 277 5.60 -48.90 22.96
N ARG A 278 6.88 -48.64 22.68
CA ARG A 278 7.96 -49.63 22.80
C ARG A 278 8.13 -50.11 24.24
N SER A 279 8.08 -49.20 25.21
CA SER A 279 8.17 -49.53 26.64
C SER A 279 7.01 -50.42 27.09
N GLN A 280 5.77 -50.05 26.74
CA GLN A 280 4.57 -50.85 27.04
C GLN A 280 4.62 -52.25 26.42
N ARG A 281 5.02 -52.36 25.14
CA ARG A 281 5.23 -53.67 24.49
C ARG A 281 6.28 -54.51 25.21
N SER A 282 7.41 -53.92 25.60
CA SER A 282 8.47 -54.63 26.30
C SER A 282 8.04 -55.13 27.69
N LYS A 283 7.21 -54.37 28.40
CA LYS A 283 6.63 -54.77 29.70
C LYS A 283 5.68 -55.96 29.55
N ASN A 284 4.79 -55.94 28.56
CA ASN A 284 3.86 -57.04 28.30
C ASN A 284 4.56 -58.35 27.88
N VAL A 285 5.64 -58.25 27.09
CA VAL A 285 6.45 -59.42 26.72
C VAL A 285 7.16 -60.02 27.94
N ARG A 286 7.67 -59.18 28.86
CA ARG A 286 8.31 -59.65 30.10
C ARG A 286 7.31 -60.36 31.04
N LEU A 287 6.10 -59.83 31.17
CA LEU A 287 5.04 -60.43 31.99
C LEU A 287 4.62 -61.83 31.47
N ARG A 288 4.50 -62.01 30.15
CA ARG A 288 4.19 -63.32 29.54
C ARG A 288 5.27 -64.38 29.79
N ARG A 289 6.55 -64.01 29.66
CA ARG A 289 7.67 -64.93 29.96
C ARG A 289 7.76 -65.31 31.45
N MET A 290 7.21 -64.49 32.34
CA MET A 290 7.13 -64.83 33.75
C MET A 290 6.02 -65.84 34.04
N GLN A 291 4.92 -65.89 33.26
CA GLN A 291 3.87 -66.89 33.43
C GLN A 291 4.24 -68.29 32.91
N GLU A 292 5.05 -68.38 31.86
CA GLU A 292 5.52 -69.67 31.30
C GLU A 292 6.56 -70.40 32.18
N ARG A 293 7.10 -69.76 33.22
CA ARG A 293 8.02 -70.40 34.19
C ARG A 293 7.30 -71.01 35.41
N TRP A 294 5.97 -70.91 35.48
CA TRP A 294 5.14 -71.43 36.59
C TRP A 294 4.12 -72.50 36.15
N VAL A 295 4.37 -73.17 35.02
CA VAL A 295 3.68 -74.40 34.59
C VAL A 295 4.74 -75.47 34.37
#